data_AF-A0A0K8REK4-F1
#
_entry.id   AF-A0A0K8REK4-F1
#
_cell.length_a   1.000
_cell.length_b   1.000
_cell.length_c   1.000
_cell.angle_alpha   90.00
_cell.angle_beta   90.00
_cell.angle_gamma   90.00
#
_symmetry.space_group_name_H-M   'P 1'
#
loop_
_entity.id
_entity.type
_entity.pdbx_description
1 polymer ?
#
loop_
_entity_poly.entity_id
_entity_poly.type
_entity_poly.pdbx_seq_one_letter_code
_entity_poly.pdbx_strand_id
1 'polypeptide(L)' 'MQFIFVVCLVILGCSVLDTQGMPEKCYLPEDYDDPRCRAHSGRFFYDTETNKCKKFYSCWNIADGYFKYRECTRECKGK' A
#
# COMPACT_ATOMS: atom_id res chain seq x y z
N MET A 1 -17.03 24.13 30.96
CA MET A 1 -17.48 24.31 29.57
C MET A 1 -16.33 24.42 28.56
N GLN A 2 -15.24 25.15 28.82
CA GLN A 2 -14.10 25.26 27.87
C GLN A 2 -13.21 24.00 27.78
N PHE A 3 -13.01 23.27 28.89
CA PHE A 3 -12.20 22.04 28.90
C PHE A 3 -12.76 20.93 27.99
N ILE A 4 -14.08 20.83 27.87
CA ILE A 4 -14.74 19.82 27.04
C ILE A 4 -14.44 20.08 25.55
N PHE A 5 -14.49 21.34 25.12
CA PHE A 5 -14.14 21.72 23.74
C PHE A 5 -12.68 21.40 23.40
N VAL A 6 -11.75 21.65 24.33
CA VAL A 6 -10.32 21.32 24.13
C VAL A 6 -10.11 19.81 24.03
N VAL A 7 -10.77 19.04 24.90
CA VAL A 7 -10.69 17.56 24.88
C VAL A 7 -11.27 17.01 23.57
N CYS A 8 -12.41 17.53 23.10
CA CYS A 8 -12.99 17.13 21.82
C CYS A 8 -12.10 17.48 20.62
N LEU A 9 -11.47 18.65 20.60
CA LEU A 9 -10.54 19.06 19.54
C LEU A 9 -9.27 18.20 19.51
N VAL A 10 -8.76 17.79 20.68
CA VAL A 10 -7.61 16.87 20.78
C VAL A 10 -7.99 15.47 20.30
N ILE A 11 -9.15 14.94 20.70
CA ILE A 11 -9.64 13.63 20.25
C ILE A 11 -9.86 13.60 18.73
N LEU A 12 -10.46 14.65 18.16
CA LEU A 12 -10.65 14.81 16.72
C LEU A 12 -9.33 15.01 15.97
N GLY A 13 -8.36 15.71 16.56
CA GLY A 13 -7.03 15.88 15.98
C GLY A 13 -6.22 14.58 15.96
N CYS A 14 -6.22 13.82 17.05
CA CYS A 14 -5.47 12.56 17.15
C CYS A 14 -5.99 11.47 16.22
N SER A 15 -7.30 11.43 15.93
CA SER A 15 -7.89 10.44 15.02
C SER A 15 -7.63 10.72 13.53
N VAL A 16 -7.22 11.95 13.17
CA VAL A 16 -6.83 12.32 11.79
C VAL A 16 -5.38 11.92 11.46
N LEU A 17 -4.49 11.82 12.46
CA LEU A 17 -3.08 11.46 12.25
C LEU A 17 -2.86 9.97 11.93
N ASP A 18 -3.80 9.10 12.26
CA ASP A 18 -3.62 7.64 12.21
C ASP A 18 -4.18 6.99 10.92
N THR A 19 -3.94 7.62 9.77
CA THR A 19 -4.29 7.03 8.44
C THR A 19 -3.09 6.88 7.51
N GLN A 20 -1.87 7.06 8.00
CA GLN A 20 -0.65 6.89 7.20
C GLN A 20 -0.13 5.44 7.24
N GLY A 21 -1.00 4.46 7.00
CA GLY A 21 -0.53 3.12 6.66
C GLY A 21 -0.04 3.06 5.21
N MET A 22 0.92 2.19 4.92
CA MET A 22 1.33 1.92 3.54
C MET A 22 0.12 1.39 2.72
N PRO A 23 -0.12 1.89 1.49
CA PRO A 23 -1.25 1.46 0.68
C PRO A 23 -1.29 -0.05 0.42
N GLU A 24 -2.47 -0.68 0.43
CA GLU A 24 -2.63 -2.12 0.13
C GLU A 24 -1.97 -2.54 -1.20
N LYS A 25 -2.04 -1.66 -2.20
CA LYS A 25 -1.41 -1.82 -3.52
C LYS A 25 0.10 -2.06 -3.47
N CYS A 26 0.75 -1.73 -2.35
CA CYS A 26 2.18 -1.96 -2.13
C CYS A 26 2.50 -3.41 -1.78
N TYR A 27 1.56 -4.16 -1.23
CA TYR A 27 1.77 -5.52 -0.75
C TYR A 27 1.51 -6.55 -1.85
N LEU A 28 2.37 -7.55 -1.93
CA LEU A 28 2.17 -8.72 -2.79
C LEU A 28 1.09 -9.61 -2.15
N PRO A 29 -0.01 -9.94 -2.84
CA PRO A 29 -1.02 -10.87 -2.33
C PRO A 29 -0.41 -12.25 -2.04
N GLU A 30 -0.83 -12.94 -0.98
CA GLU A 30 -0.27 -14.26 -0.61
C GLU A 30 -0.52 -15.31 -1.71
N ASP A 31 -1.75 -15.38 -2.23
CA ASP A 31 -2.16 -16.35 -3.26
C ASP A 31 -2.05 -15.77 -4.69
N TYR A 32 -1.00 -15.00 -4.97
CA TYR A 32 -0.89 -14.30 -6.26
C TYR A 32 -0.62 -15.22 -7.45
N ASP A 33 -0.10 -16.43 -7.24
CA ASP A 33 0.29 -17.36 -8.30
C ASP A 33 -0.90 -18.27 -8.68
N ASP A 34 -1.78 -17.80 -9.56
CA ASP A 34 -2.90 -18.60 -10.08
C ASP A 34 -2.42 -19.46 -11.26
N PRO A 35 -2.39 -20.81 -11.14
CA PRO A 35 -1.96 -21.71 -12.21
C PRO A 35 -2.88 -21.68 -13.45
N ARG A 36 -4.07 -21.08 -13.34
CA ARG A 36 -5.00 -20.88 -14.47
C ARG A 36 -4.72 -19.58 -15.21
N CYS A 37 -3.79 -18.75 -14.75
CA CYS A 37 -3.44 -17.50 -15.41
C CYS A 37 -2.95 -17.77 -16.83
N ARG A 38 -3.57 -17.09 -17.81
CA ARG A 38 -3.23 -17.24 -19.24
C ARG A 38 -2.51 -16.02 -19.82
N ALA A 39 -2.38 -14.95 -19.03
CA ALA A 39 -1.82 -13.69 -19.46
C ALA A 39 -1.06 -13.03 -18.30
N HIS A 40 0.16 -13.50 -18.05
CA HIS A 40 1.02 -12.94 -17.02
C HIS A 40 1.41 -11.51 -17.39
N SER A 41 1.11 -10.56 -16.51
CA SER A 41 1.58 -9.19 -16.64
C SER A 41 2.52 -8.84 -15.49
N GLY A 42 3.45 -7.93 -15.72
CA GLY A 42 4.44 -7.55 -14.72
C GLY A 42 3.93 -6.43 -13.82
N ARG A 43 3.93 -6.64 -12.50
CA ARG A 43 3.63 -5.59 -11.50
C ARG A 43 4.76 -5.47 -10.48
N PHE A 44 4.96 -4.26 -9.98
CA PHE A 44 5.90 -3.93 -8.92
C PHE A 44 5.17 -3.85 -7.59
N PHE A 45 5.71 -4.58 -6.61
CA PHE A 45 5.27 -4.59 -5.21
C PHE A 45 6.45 -4.22 -4.31
N TYR A 46 6.17 -3.56 -3.19
CA TYR A 46 7.19 -3.13 -2.26
C TYR A 46 7.59 -4.28 -1.32
N ASP A 47 8.89 -4.52 -1.25
CA ASP A 47 9.48 -5.49 -0.36
C ASP A 47 10.14 -4.74 0.81
N THR A 48 9.58 -4.95 2.00
CA THR A 48 9.99 -4.27 3.24
C THR A 48 11.33 -4.77 3.77
N GLU A 49 11.70 -6.03 3.51
CA GLU A 49 12.98 -6.60 3.92
C GLU A 49 14.15 -5.93 3.18
N THR A 50 13.98 -5.74 1.88
CA THR A 50 15.00 -5.16 1.00
C THR A 50 14.85 -3.66 0.78
N ASN A 51 13.75 -3.06 1.26
CA ASN A 51 13.37 -1.66 1.09
C ASN A 51 13.29 -1.23 -0.39
N LYS A 52 12.86 -2.13 -1.28
CA LYS A 52 12.84 -1.94 -2.74
C LYS A 52 11.56 -2.48 -3.35
N CYS A 53 11.16 -1.90 -4.49
CA CYS A 53 10.10 -2.47 -5.30
C CYS A 53 10.63 -3.60 -6.19
N LYS A 54 10.04 -4.79 -6.08
CA LYS A 54 10.38 -5.99 -6.87
C LYS A 54 9.27 -6.29 -7.88
N LYS A 55 9.65 -6.85 -9.03
CA LYS A 55 8.71 -7.15 -10.13
C LYS A 55 8.28 -8.61 -10.08
N PHE A 56 6.98 -8.85 -10.12
CA PHE A 56 6.36 -10.18 -10.14
C PHE A 56 5.45 -10.31 -11.37
N TYR A 57 5.23 -11.54 -11.83
CA TYR A 57 4.46 -11.83 -13.04
C TYR A 57 3.31 -12.80 -12.75
N SER A 58 2.07 -12.31 -12.84
CA SER A 58 0.85 -13.10 -12.65
C SER A 58 -0.34 -12.42 -13.32
N CYS A 59 -1.54 -12.92 -13.03
CA CYS A 59 -2.82 -12.30 -13.31
C CYS A 59 -3.17 -11.39 -12.14
N TRP A 60 -3.08 -10.08 -12.37
CA TRP A 60 -3.28 -9.07 -11.34
C TRP A 60 -4.63 -8.39 -11.51
N ASN A 61 -5.28 -8.04 -10.39
CA ASN A 61 -6.37 -7.09 -10.44
C ASN A 61 -5.85 -5.68 -10.75
N ILE A 62 -6.75 -4.76 -11.11
CA ILE A 62 -6.39 -3.36 -11.39
C ILE A 62 -5.76 -2.69 -10.15
N ALA A 63 -6.26 -3.05 -8.98
CA ALA A 63 -5.81 -2.54 -7.69
C ALA A 63 -4.45 -3.07 -7.25
N ASP A 64 -3.94 -4.16 -7.86
CA ASP A 64 -2.71 -4.82 -7.40
C ASP A 64 -1.46 -4.24 -8.07
N GLY A 65 -0.51 -3.81 -7.25
CA GLY A 65 0.82 -3.39 -7.67
C GLY A 65 0.86 -2.28 -8.73
N TYR A 66 2.07 -1.85 -9.07
CA TYR A 66 2.27 -0.76 -10.03
C TYR A 66 2.92 -1.27 -11.32
N PHE A 67 2.60 -0.68 -12.46
CA PHE A 67 3.28 -1.02 -13.71
C PHE A 67 4.71 -0.49 -13.77
N LYS A 68 5.00 0.59 -13.05
CA LYS A 68 6.32 1.24 -13.05
C LYS A 68 6.98 1.18 -11.68
N TYR A 69 8.27 0.86 -11.68
CA TYR A 69 9.11 0.88 -10.48
C TYR A 69 9.06 2.22 -9.72
N ARG A 70 9.09 3.34 -10.47
CA ARG A 70 9.06 4.70 -9.88
C ARG A 70 7.74 4.99 -9.17
N GLU A 71 6.62 4.51 -9.70
CA GLU A 71 5.30 4.68 -9.08
C GLU A 71 5.24 3.88 -7.77
N CYS A 72 5.61 2.60 -7.79
CA CYS A 72 5.71 1.78 -6.58
C CYS A 72 6.62 2.44 -5.52
N THR A 73 7.82 2.89 -5.91
CA THR A 73 8.77 3.49 -4.96
C THR A 73 8.21 4.76 -4.33
N ARG A 74 7.54 5.61 -5.12
CA ARG A 74 6.96 6.87 -4.65
C ARG A 74 5.79 6.66 -3.69
N GLU A 75 4.92 5.68 -3.98
CA GLU A 75 3.72 5.45 -3.18
C GLU A 75 3.99 4.60 -1.93
N CYS A 76 5.01 3.74 -1.94
CA CYS A 76 5.19 2.74 -0.89
C CYS A 76 6.39 3.03 0.03
N LYS A 77 7.48 3.61 -0.48
CA LYS A 77 8.70 3.76 0.33
C LYS A 77 8.52 4.83 1.41
N GLY A 78 8.66 4.44 2.67
CA GLY A 78 8.57 5.35 3.82
C GLY A 78 7.13 5.72 4.20
N LYS A 79 6.19 4.82 3.92
CA LYS A 79 4.79 4.84 4.36
C LYS A 79 4.55 3.72 5.35
#